data_AF-A0A496SEY0-F1
#
_entry.id   AF-A0A496SEY0-F1
#
_cell.length_a   1.000
_cell.length_b   1.000
_cell.length_c   1.000
_cell.angle_alpha   90.00
_cell.angle_beta   90.00
_cell.angle_gamma   90.00
#
_symmetry.space_group_name_H-M   'P 1'
#
loop_
_entity.id
_entity.type
_entity.pdbx_description
1 polymer ?
#
loop_
_entity_poly.entity_id
_entity_poly.type
_entity_poly.pdbx_seq_one_letter_code
_entity_poly.pdbx_strand_id
1 'polypeptide(L)'
;MATGFAVAGIPLAQCVLPEVVLTVGAVPVAEYGTPSTEEVPESIKKYIQDYDAFLLANHGALTVGPDVITAYHRMETIEHFAQITLVAMQLGRINVLSDEQVQKLMQVREKLGIKGRNPLSRRGCTAGSPDRRASEPEDDLITG
;
A
#
# COMPACT_ATOMS: atom_id res chain seq x y z
N MET A 1 -11.89 7.66 6.38
CA MET A 1 -12.14 6.27 5.97
C MET A 1 -10.89 5.41 6.10
N ALA A 2 -9.70 5.91 5.73
CA ALA A 2 -8.43 5.17 5.86
C ALA A 2 -8.18 4.64 7.29
N THR A 3 -8.47 5.44 8.32
CA THR A 3 -8.39 4.99 9.72
C THR A 3 -9.30 3.78 10.02
N GLY A 4 -10.46 3.67 9.37
CA GLY A 4 -11.34 2.51 9.54
C GLY A 4 -10.69 1.22 9.03
N PHE A 5 -9.99 1.28 7.89
CA PHE A 5 -9.17 0.17 7.39
C PHE A 5 -8.00 -0.15 8.32
N ALA A 6 -7.36 0.88 8.87
CA ALA A 6 -6.27 0.73 9.83
C ALA A 6 -6.71 0.06 11.14
N VAL A 7 -7.91 0.39 11.64
CA VAL A 7 -8.53 -0.28 12.80
C VAL A 7 -8.94 -1.71 12.46
N ALA A 8 -9.45 -1.95 11.25
CA ALA A 8 -9.84 -3.28 10.79
C ALA A 8 -8.66 -4.20 10.45
N GLY A 9 -7.43 -3.67 10.38
CA GLY A 9 -6.26 -4.42 9.93
C GLY A 9 -6.30 -4.81 8.45
N ILE A 10 -7.06 -4.06 7.63
CA ILE A 10 -7.24 -4.37 6.20
C ILE A 10 -6.36 -3.43 5.37
N PRO A 11 -5.38 -3.93 4.59
CA PRO A 11 -4.56 -3.09 3.73
C PRO A 11 -5.34 -2.62 2.50
N LEU A 12 -4.94 -1.46 1.95
CA LEU A 12 -5.44 -0.99 0.66
C LEU A 12 -4.47 -1.44 -0.44
N ALA A 13 -4.53 -2.73 -0.80
CA ALA A 13 -3.55 -3.36 -1.70
C ALA A 13 -4.10 -3.72 -3.09
N GLN A 14 -5.42 -3.61 -3.29
CA GLN A 14 -6.07 -3.99 -4.54
C GLN A 14 -5.95 -2.87 -5.58
N CYS A 15 -5.65 -3.22 -6.82
CA CYS A 15 -5.59 -2.27 -7.93
C CYS A 15 -6.98 -1.97 -8.46
N VAL A 16 -7.70 -1.11 -7.75
CA VAL A 16 -9.08 -0.75 -8.07
C VAL A 16 -9.20 0.48 -8.98
N LEU A 17 -8.22 1.38 -8.91
CA LEU A 17 -8.33 2.73 -9.43
C LEU A 17 -7.05 3.11 -10.19
N PRO A 18 -7.14 3.58 -11.45
CA PRO A 18 -5.97 3.97 -12.23
C PRO A 18 -5.08 5.02 -11.55
N GLU A 19 -5.67 6.04 -10.92
CA GLU A 19 -4.94 7.10 -10.23
C GLU A 19 -4.15 6.57 -9.04
N VAL A 20 -4.69 5.61 -8.30
CA VAL A 20 -3.98 4.93 -7.20
C VAL A 20 -2.80 4.15 -7.76
N VAL A 21 -3.00 3.38 -8.83
CA VAL A 21 -1.92 2.61 -9.49
C VAL A 21 -0.79 3.51 -9.97
N LEU A 22 -1.12 4.69 -10.51
CA LEU A 22 -0.12 5.65 -11.01
C LEU A 22 0.67 6.34 -9.89
N THR A 23 -0.01 6.69 -8.79
CA THR A 23 0.54 7.61 -7.77
C THR A 23 1.11 6.88 -6.55
N VAL A 24 0.27 6.18 -5.78
CA VAL A 24 0.60 5.62 -4.46
C VAL A 24 0.88 4.11 -4.53
N GLY A 25 0.14 3.39 -5.37
CA GLY A 25 0.14 1.93 -5.42
C GLY A 25 -0.56 1.32 -4.20
N ALA A 26 -0.02 0.20 -3.70
CA ALA A 26 -0.55 -0.48 -2.53
C ALA A 26 -0.17 0.23 -1.22
N VAL A 27 -1.07 0.22 -0.24
CA VAL A 27 -0.87 0.80 1.11
C VAL A 27 -0.94 -0.33 2.15
N PRO A 28 0.19 -0.69 2.80
CA PRO A 28 0.23 -1.75 3.80
C PRO A 28 -0.33 -1.25 5.15
N VAL A 29 -0.62 -2.19 6.03
CA VAL A 29 -0.87 -1.92 7.46
C VAL A 29 0.43 -2.21 8.22
N ALA A 30 1.00 -1.19 8.85
CA ALA A 30 2.10 -1.35 9.79
C ALA A 30 1.59 -1.88 11.13
N GLU A 31 2.43 -2.66 11.81
CA GLU A 31 2.14 -3.19 13.14
C GLU A 31 1.87 -2.06 14.14
N TYR A 32 1.05 -2.35 15.14
CA TYR A 32 0.76 -1.40 16.20
C TYR A 32 2.04 -1.03 16.95
N GLY A 33 2.22 0.26 17.20
CA GLY A 33 3.23 0.78 18.11
C GLY A 33 2.61 1.83 19.02
N THR A 34 3.05 1.88 20.27
CA THR A 34 2.56 2.83 21.27
C THR A 34 2.88 4.28 20.85
N PRO A 35 1.93 5.23 20.89
CA PRO A 35 2.22 6.63 20.58
C PRO A 35 3.35 7.20 21.45
N SER A 36 4.17 8.07 20.86
CA SER A 36 5.30 8.74 21.53
C SER A 36 6.45 7.80 21.95
N THR A 37 6.51 6.60 21.39
CA THR A 37 7.67 5.68 21.50
C THR A 37 8.28 5.40 20.13
N GLU A 38 9.45 4.75 20.10
CA GLU A 38 10.12 4.33 18.86
C GLU A 38 9.41 3.16 18.14
N GLU A 39 8.36 2.60 18.73
CA GLU A 39 7.63 1.47 18.16
C GLU A 39 6.96 1.82 16.81
N VAL A 40 6.45 3.05 16.65
CA VAL A 40 5.83 3.50 15.39
C VAL A 40 6.87 3.68 14.27
N PRO A 41 7.99 4.42 14.48
CA PRO A 41 9.08 4.46 13.50
C PRO A 41 9.63 3.07 13.11
N GLU A 42 9.83 2.17 14.08
CA GLU A 42 10.34 0.83 13.80
C GLU A 42 9.33 -0.03 13.01
N SER A 43 8.02 0.11 13.27
CA SER A 43 7.00 -0.68 12.56
C SER A 43 6.91 -0.35 11.06
N ILE A 44 7.27 0.89 10.66
CA ILE A 44 7.27 1.32 9.25
C ILE A 44 8.61 1.11 8.54
N LYS A 45 9.70 0.85 9.27
CA LYS A 45 11.07 0.79 8.74
C LYS A 45 11.26 -0.23 7.63
N LYS A 46 10.60 -1.38 7.73
CA LYS A 46 10.62 -2.43 6.68
C LYS A 46 9.89 -2.03 5.39
N TYR A 47 9.01 -1.04 5.45
CA TYR A 47 8.20 -0.59 4.33
C TYR A 47 8.71 0.73 3.72
N ILE A 48 9.36 1.59 4.50
CA ILE A 48 9.69 2.96 4.09
C ILE A 48 10.58 3.06 2.83
N GLN A 49 11.26 1.98 2.43
CA GLN A 49 12.07 1.98 1.20
C GLN A 49 11.24 1.80 -0.08
N ASP A 50 10.07 1.16 0.00
CA ASP A 50 9.26 0.80 -1.17
C ASP A 50 7.89 1.48 -1.21
N TYR A 51 7.45 2.07 -0.10
CA TYR A 51 6.11 2.64 0.06
C TYR A 51 6.19 4.12 0.41
N ASP A 52 5.21 4.87 -0.09
CA ASP A 52 5.04 6.30 0.19
C ASP A 52 3.80 6.60 1.06
N ALA A 53 3.02 5.57 1.38
CA ALA A 53 1.84 5.64 2.23
C ALA A 53 1.71 4.38 3.09
N PHE A 54 1.18 4.53 4.29
CA PHE A 54 1.03 3.48 5.29
C PHE A 54 -0.29 3.67 6.03
N LEU A 55 -0.96 2.56 6.36
CA LEU A 55 -1.93 2.52 7.43
C LEU A 55 -1.21 2.12 8.71
N LEU A 56 -1.49 2.79 9.82
CA LEU A 56 -0.92 2.49 11.12
C LEU A 56 -1.99 1.80 11.97
N ALA A 57 -1.79 0.52 12.32
CA ALA A 57 -2.80 -0.26 13.03
C ALA A 57 -3.35 0.49 14.25
N ASN A 58 -4.68 0.60 14.35
CA ASN A 58 -5.38 1.31 15.43
C ASN A 58 -5.00 2.80 15.63
N HIS A 59 -4.42 3.46 14.63
CA HIS A 59 -4.07 4.89 14.67
C HIS A 59 -4.71 5.68 13.53
N GLY A 60 -4.36 5.34 12.30
CA GLY A 60 -4.70 6.17 11.15
C GLY A 60 -3.83 5.87 9.95
N ALA A 61 -3.44 6.92 9.23
CA ALA A 61 -2.60 6.81 8.04
C ALA A 61 -1.42 7.79 8.10
N LEU A 62 -0.34 7.44 7.41
CA LEU A 62 0.86 8.24 7.27
C LEU A 62 1.25 8.26 5.79
N THR A 63 1.57 9.44 5.27
CA THR A 63 2.13 9.60 3.92
C THR A 63 3.42 10.39 3.97
N VAL A 64 4.33 10.05 3.06
CA VAL A 64 5.59 10.75 2.88
C VAL A 64 5.68 11.27 1.46
N GLY A 65 6.50 12.29 1.25
CA GLY A 65 6.71 12.91 -0.05
C GLY A 65 8.00 13.73 -0.07
N PRO A 66 8.50 14.09 -1.26
CA PRO A 66 9.64 15.00 -1.41
C PRO A 66 9.34 16.41 -0.87
N ASP A 67 8.06 16.77 -0.77
CA ASP A 67 7.56 18.02 -0.22
C ASP A 67 6.19 17.78 0.42
N VAL A 68 5.73 18.77 1.21
CA VAL A 68 4.47 18.69 1.97
C VAL A 68 3.25 18.59 1.07
N ILE A 69 3.27 19.21 -0.12
CA ILE A 69 2.15 19.19 -1.06
C ILE A 69 2.00 17.80 -1.68
N THR A 70 3.11 17.17 -2.06
CA THR A 70 3.11 15.79 -2.55
C THR A 70 2.64 14.82 -1.48
N ALA A 71 3.09 14.96 -0.23
CA ALA A 71 2.61 14.14 0.89
C ALA A 71 1.11 14.34 1.15
N TYR A 72 0.62 15.58 1.06
CA TYR A 72 -0.79 15.93 1.21
C TYR A 72 -1.66 15.31 0.10
N HIS A 73 -1.28 15.44 -1.18
CA HIS A 73 -2.02 14.82 -2.28
C HIS A 73 -2.07 13.29 -2.16
N ARG A 74 -1.00 12.67 -1.66
CA ARG A 74 -0.99 11.22 -1.36
C ARG A 74 -1.98 10.89 -0.24
N MET A 75 -2.05 11.72 0.80
CA MET A 75 -3.03 11.54 1.89
C MET A 75 -4.46 11.60 1.36
N GLU A 76 -4.78 12.60 0.52
CA GLU A 76 -6.11 12.69 -0.09
C GLU A 76 -6.41 11.48 -0.98
N THR A 77 -5.41 11.02 -1.76
CA THR A 77 -5.54 9.84 -2.63
C THR A 77 -5.89 8.59 -1.82
N ILE A 78 -5.19 8.33 -0.70
CA ILE A 78 -5.45 7.13 0.10
C ILE A 78 -6.78 7.21 0.87
N GLU A 79 -7.20 8.39 1.29
CA GLU A 79 -8.50 8.59 1.94
C GLU A 79 -9.65 8.34 0.96
N HIS A 80 -9.52 8.85 -0.27
CA HIS A 80 -10.49 8.61 -1.33
C HIS A 80 -10.51 7.13 -1.75
N PHE A 81 -9.34 6.50 -1.87
CA PHE A 81 -9.22 5.07 -2.14
C PHE A 81 -9.92 4.23 -1.06
N ALA A 82 -9.72 4.55 0.24
CA ALA A 82 -10.41 3.86 1.33
C ALA A 82 -11.93 4.02 1.24
N GLN A 83 -12.42 5.22 0.94
CA GLN A 83 -13.85 5.49 0.78
C GLN A 83 -14.46 4.67 -0.36
N ILE A 84 -13.85 4.70 -1.55
CA ILE A 84 -14.33 3.94 -2.71
C ILE A 84 -14.32 2.43 -2.43
N THR A 85 -13.24 1.94 -1.82
CA THR A 85 -13.10 0.51 -1.47
C THR A 85 -14.18 0.08 -0.49
N LEU A 86 -14.43 0.86 0.55
CA LEU A 86 -15.50 0.59 1.52
C LEU A 86 -16.87 0.52 0.83
N VAL A 87 -17.18 1.50 -0.03
CA VAL A 87 -18.45 1.51 -0.77
C VAL A 87 -18.56 0.27 -1.68
N ALA A 88 -17.51 -0.09 -2.40
CA ALA A 88 -17.49 -1.29 -3.25
C ALA A 88 -17.71 -2.58 -2.43
N MET A 89 -17.08 -2.71 -1.26
CA MET A 89 -17.31 -3.82 -0.32
C MET A 89 -18.77 -3.86 0.15
N GLN A 90 -19.35 -2.72 0.50
CA GLN A 90 -20.76 -2.62 0.93
C GLN A 90 -21.73 -2.99 -0.20
N LEU A 91 -21.38 -2.71 -1.45
CA LEU A 91 -22.12 -3.15 -2.64
C LEU A 91 -21.90 -4.64 -2.97
N GLY A 92 -21.05 -5.34 -2.22
CA GLY A 92 -20.83 -6.78 -2.29
C GLY A 92 -19.78 -7.25 -3.31
N ARG A 93 -19.09 -6.34 -4.00
CA ARG A 93 -18.00 -6.72 -4.93
C ARG A 93 -17.02 -5.59 -5.19
N ILE A 94 -15.76 -5.97 -5.39
CA ILE A 94 -14.69 -5.09 -5.88
C ILE A 94 -14.23 -5.61 -7.24
N ASN A 95 -14.41 -4.80 -8.28
CA ASN A 95 -13.91 -5.11 -9.61
C ASN A 95 -12.50 -4.52 -9.76
N VAL A 96 -11.48 -5.38 -9.68
CA VAL A 96 -10.08 -4.96 -9.79
C VAL A 96 -9.62 -4.86 -11.25
N LEU A 97 -8.63 -4.02 -11.50
CA LEU A 97 -7.90 -3.94 -12.75
C LEU A 97 -7.11 -5.24 -12.98
N SER A 98 -7.11 -5.74 -14.21
CA SER A 98 -6.29 -6.88 -14.59
C SER A 98 -4.80 -6.53 -14.60
N ASP A 99 -3.93 -7.54 -14.51
CA ASP A 99 -2.48 -7.33 -14.59
C ASP A 99 -2.09 -6.61 -15.88
N GLU A 100 -2.72 -6.93 -17.01
CA GLU A 100 -2.47 -6.23 -18.28
C GLU A 100 -2.83 -4.75 -18.22
N GLN A 101 -3.96 -4.40 -17.58
CA GLN A 101 -4.36 -3.00 -17.38
C GLN A 101 -3.39 -2.28 -16.44
N VAL A 102 -2.95 -2.94 -15.38
CA VAL A 102 -1.94 -2.40 -14.45
C VAL A 102 -0.61 -2.16 -15.17
N GLN A 103 -0.15 -3.10 -15.99
CA GLN A 103 1.08 -2.92 -16.78
C GLN A 103 0.97 -1.74 -17.76
N LYS A 104 -0.17 -1.56 -18.43
CA LYS A 104 -0.41 -0.38 -19.29
C LYS A 104 -0.34 0.92 -18.47
N LEU A 105 -0.89 0.94 -17.26
CA LEU A 105 -0.80 2.10 -16.38
C LEU A 105 0.63 2.36 -15.90
N MET A 106 1.42 1.32 -15.63
CA MET A 106 2.84 1.48 -15.28
C MET A 106 3.64 2.10 -16.43
N GLN A 107 3.34 1.77 -17.69
CA GLN A 107 3.93 2.44 -18.85
C GLN A 107 3.50 3.91 -18.97
N VAL A 108 2.23 4.22 -18.68
CA VAL A 108 1.73 5.60 -18.64
C VAL A 108 2.45 6.40 -17.54
N ARG A 109 2.63 5.81 -16.36
CA ARG A 109 3.36 6.41 -15.23
C ARG A 109 4.77 6.84 -15.62
N GLU A 110 5.49 5.97 -16.33
CA GLU A 110 6.83 6.24 -16.83
C GLU A 110 6.83 7.40 -17.83
N LYS A 111 5.93 7.38 -18.82
CA LYS A 111 5.80 8.46 -19.82
C LYS A 111 5.46 9.82 -19.20
N LEU A 112 4.64 9.83 -18.16
CA LEU A 112 4.28 11.04 -17.43
C LEU A 112 5.36 11.50 -16.44
N GLY A 113 6.42 10.71 -16.24
CA GLY A 113 7.51 11.05 -15.33
C GLY A 113 7.08 11.13 -13.86
N ILE A 114 6.02 10.40 -13.47
CA ILE A 114 5.52 10.40 -12.09
C ILE A 114 6.58 9.74 -11.19
N LYS A 115 7.13 10.53 -10.26
CA LYS A 115 8.16 10.10 -9.31
C LYS A 115 7.55 9.57 -8.01
N GLY A 116 8.38 8.90 -7.22
CA GLY A 116 7.99 8.31 -5.94
C GLY A 116 8.10 6.80 -5.93
N ARG A 117 8.01 6.23 -4.73
CA ARG A 117 8.01 4.80 -4.49
C ARG A 117 6.62 4.26 -4.82
N ASN A 118 6.59 3.17 -5.56
CA ASN A 118 5.36 2.50 -5.90
C ASN A 118 5.61 0.98 -5.89
N PRO A 119 5.04 0.25 -4.92
CA PRO A 119 5.33 -1.17 -4.73
C PRO A 119 4.88 -2.03 -5.93
N LEU A 120 3.93 -1.56 -6.74
CA LEU A 120 3.39 -2.29 -7.89
C LEU A 120 4.42 -2.44 -9.01
N SER A 121 5.44 -1.58 -9.06
CA SER A 121 6.55 -1.69 -10.01
C SER A 121 7.40 -2.96 -9.83
N ARG A 122 7.35 -3.59 -8.64
CA ARG A 122 8.12 -4.79 -8.31
C ARG A 122 7.26 -5.99 -7.93
N ARG A 123 6.12 -5.75 -7.27
CA ARG A 123 5.34 -6.80 -6.58
C ARG A 123 3.95 -7.07 -7.16
N GLY A 124 3.47 -6.28 -8.12
CA GLY A 124 2.10 -6.37 -8.62
C GLY A 124 1.06 -6.09 -7.51
N CYS A 125 -0.21 -6.32 -7.82
CA CYS A 125 -1.31 -6.10 -6.89
C CYS A 125 -1.58 -7.40 -6.11
N THR A 126 -1.65 -7.36 -4.78
CA THR A 126 -2.04 -8.55 -4.00
C THR A 126 -3.50 -8.47 -3.59
N ALA A 127 -4.23 -9.56 -3.81
CA ALA A 127 -5.56 -9.73 -3.24
C ALA A 127 -5.41 -9.98 -1.73
N GLY A 128 -5.43 -8.92 -0.93
CA GLY A 128 -5.72 -9.00 0.51
C GLY A 128 -4.73 -9.75 1.40
N SER A 129 -3.46 -9.91 1.02
CA SER A 129 -2.42 -10.34 1.97
C SER A 129 -1.10 -9.62 1.71
N PRO A 130 -0.49 -9.00 2.75
CA PRO A 130 0.92 -8.70 2.71
C PRO A 130 1.64 -10.05 2.82
N ASP A 131 2.28 -10.45 1.72
CA ASP A 131 3.46 -11.32 1.72
C ASP A 131 3.42 -12.59 2.61
N ARG A 132 2.91 -13.70 2.06
CA ARG A 132 3.19 -15.06 2.58
C ARG A 132 4.54 -15.63 2.09
N ARG A 133 5.41 -14.82 1.47
CA ARG A 133 6.73 -15.26 0.98
C ARG A 133 7.87 -14.85 1.90
N ALA A 134 7.60 -14.19 3.03
CA ALA A 134 8.58 -13.94 4.09
C ALA A 134 8.72 -15.10 5.10
N SER A 135 8.15 -16.27 4.82
CA SER A 135 8.19 -17.43 5.72
C SER A 135 8.34 -18.76 4.96
N GLU A 136 9.30 -18.85 4.03
CA GLU A 136 9.84 -20.15 3.63
C GLU A 136 11.00 -20.48 4.58
N PRO A 137 10.97 -21.63 5.29
CA PRO A 137 12.12 -22.09 6.06
C PRO A 137 13.25 -22.45 5.09
N GLU A 138 14.51 -22.17 5.48
CA GLU A 138 15.68 -22.72 4.80
C GLU A 138 15.63 -24.26 4.92
N ASP A 139 15.17 -24.93 3.86
CA ASP A 139 15.30 -26.36 3.70
C ASP A 139 16.79 -26.71 3.56
N ASP A 140 17.31 -27.37 4.59
CA ASP A 140 18.38 -28.38 4.60
C ASP A 140 19.29 -28.44 3.36
N LEU A 141 20.46 -27.79 3.46
CA LEU A 141 21.66 -28.23 2.78
C LEU A 141 22.46 -29.18 3.71
N ILE A 142 21.93 -30.38 3.90
CA ILE A 142 22.79 -31.56 4.08
C ILE A 142 23.12 -32.06 2.68
N THR A 143 24.30 -31.73 2.17
CA THR A 143 25.09 -32.58 1.27
C THR A 143 26.54 -32.10 1.28
N GLY A 144 27.43 -32.87 1.94
CA GLY A 144 28.87 -32.64 1.95
C GLY A 144 29.54 -33.17 3.20
#